data_AF-A0A3S8VML5-F1
#
_entry.id   AF-A0A3S8VML5-F1
#
_cell.length_a   1.000
_cell.length_b   1.000
_cell.length_c   1.000
_cell.angle_alpha   90.00
_cell.angle_beta   90.00
_cell.angle_gamma   90.00
#
_symmetry.space_group_name_H-M   'P 1'
#
loop_
_entity.id
_entity.type
_entity.pdbx_description
1 polymer ?
#
loop_
_entity_poly.entity_id
_entity_poly.type
_entity_poly.pdbx_seq_one_letter_code
_entity_poly.pdbx_strand_id
1 'polypeptide(L)'
;MPRNAFSRRSFTSGAAAAALATPVALSTSGATVTASDDKPQPQPLGEIKRITMYAEAMPDGQLGYGLEPGKPSIPGPLLEMYEGDSMMIKLVNNLDVEASLHVHGVDYDIDNDGTPMTNSAVPPGGSRTYVWHSHTAGTRRDGTIQPGSAGYWHYHDHAVGTPHGTGGVRRGLYGGLIVRRKGDKLPDKQFVIVFNDNTINNITGHGPDFTATLGDRCEVIMITHGEFYHTFHMHGHRWADNRTGMLTSVDDPTPIIDNKICGPGDSFGFQFIAGELVGSGRWMYHCHVQSHADMGMAGLLVVTNPNGTVAGTHNADAMKATRDAPAHGSHDTN
;
A
#
# COMPACT_ATOMS: atom_id res chain seq x y z
N MET A 1 31.79 -14.49 -19.03
CA MET A 1 32.10 -15.94 -19.01
C MET A 1 33.60 -16.09 -19.24
N PRO A 2 34.33 -16.90 -18.46
CA PRO A 2 34.11 -18.34 -18.46
C PRO A 2 33.91 -18.97 -17.08
N ARG A 3 33.19 -20.09 -17.14
CA ARG A 3 32.87 -21.08 -16.11
C ARG A 3 34.09 -21.97 -15.87
N ASN A 4 34.31 -22.42 -14.64
CA ASN A 4 35.01 -23.67 -14.34
C ASN A 4 34.20 -24.38 -13.24
N ALA A 5 33.29 -25.30 -13.56
CA ALA A 5 33.50 -26.69 -14.00
C ALA A 5 34.11 -27.55 -12.88
N PHE A 6 33.24 -28.39 -12.29
CA PHE A 6 33.58 -29.51 -11.43
C PHE A 6 34.61 -30.44 -12.08
N SER A 7 35.52 -31.00 -11.28
CA SER A 7 36.20 -32.26 -11.59
C SER A 7 36.02 -33.27 -10.48
N ARG A 8 35.68 -34.49 -10.89
CA ARG A 8 35.42 -35.68 -10.10
C ARG A 8 36.69 -36.53 -10.03
N ARG A 9 36.82 -37.23 -8.90
CA ARG A 9 37.57 -38.48 -8.63
C ARG A 9 39.09 -38.40 -8.59
N SER A 10 39.64 -38.87 -7.48
CA SER A 10 40.62 -39.96 -7.50
C SER A 10 40.50 -40.77 -6.21
N PHE A 11 40.18 -42.05 -6.40
CA PHE A 11 40.21 -43.12 -5.42
C PHE A 11 41.51 -43.90 -5.67
N THR A 12 42.24 -44.21 -4.61
CA THR A 12 43.26 -45.28 -4.41
C THR A 12 44.15 -44.82 -3.24
N SER A 13 44.71 -45.59 -2.31
CA SER A 13 44.49 -46.91 -1.72
C SER A 13 45.74 -47.17 -0.84
N GLY A 14 45.62 -47.82 0.32
CA GLY A 14 46.75 -48.30 1.14
C GLY A 14 46.89 -47.57 2.47
N ALA A 15 47.06 -48.19 3.63
CA ALA A 15 47.38 -49.58 3.96
C ALA A 15 46.84 -49.92 5.36
N ALA A 16 46.64 -51.21 5.60
CA ALA A 16 46.13 -51.79 6.82
C ALA A 16 47.13 -51.66 7.99
N ALA A 17 46.61 -51.35 9.18
CA ALA A 17 47.23 -51.69 10.45
C ALA A 17 46.14 -52.27 11.35
N ALA A 18 46.26 -53.56 11.65
CA ALA A 18 45.42 -54.29 12.57
C ALA A 18 45.69 -53.80 14.01
N ALA A 19 44.64 -53.38 14.71
CA ALA A 19 44.66 -53.22 16.15
C ALA A 19 43.44 -53.93 16.75
N LEU A 20 43.71 -54.70 17.79
CA LEU A 20 42.87 -55.71 18.42
C LEU A 20 41.51 -55.16 18.89
N ALA A 21 40.48 -55.94 18.62
CA ALA A 21 39.12 -55.70 19.06
C ALA A 21 38.98 -55.88 20.58
N THR A 22 38.43 -54.87 21.25
CA THR A 22 37.72 -55.02 22.54
C THR A 22 36.23 -54.96 22.27
N PRO A 23 35.40 -55.87 22.83
CA PRO A 23 33.97 -55.85 22.59
C PRO A 23 33.35 -54.70 23.39
N VAL A 24 32.97 -53.62 22.71
CA VAL A 24 32.02 -52.65 23.28
C VAL A 24 30.64 -53.13 22.86
N ALA A 25 29.82 -53.48 23.84
CA ALA A 25 28.44 -53.85 23.64
C ALA A 25 27.71 -52.72 22.89
N LEU A 26 27.21 -52.99 21.69
CA LEU A 26 26.24 -52.11 21.03
C LEU A 26 24.93 -52.18 21.83
N SER A 27 24.70 -51.21 22.69
CA SER A 27 23.35 -50.87 23.11
C SER A 27 22.66 -50.24 21.91
N THR A 28 21.76 -50.97 21.25
CA THR A 28 20.80 -50.40 20.30
C THR A 28 19.79 -49.56 21.09
N SER A 29 20.15 -48.32 21.44
CA SER A 29 19.16 -47.32 21.78
C SER A 29 18.46 -46.93 20.48
N GLY A 30 17.31 -47.56 20.23
CA GLY A 30 16.38 -47.08 19.21
C GLY A 30 16.01 -45.64 19.54
N ALA A 31 16.61 -44.69 18.85
CA ALA A 31 16.18 -43.32 18.88
C ALA A 31 14.85 -43.27 18.14
N THR A 32 13.76 -43.41 18.90
CA THR A 32 12.45 -42.93 18.47
C THR A 32 12.60 -41.45 18.17
N VAL A 33 12.57 -41.09 16.88
CA VAL A 33 12.36 -39.70 16.47
C VAL A 33 10.92 -39.39 16.87
N THR A 34 10.76 -38.87 18.09
CA THR A 34 9.53 -38.19 18.46
C THR A 34 9.45 -36.97 17.56
N ALA A 35 8.55 -36.98 16.59
CA ALA A 35 8.13 -35.76 15.93
C ALA A 35 7.72 -34.80 17.05
N SER A 36 8.49 -33.72 17.24
CA SER A 36 8.09 -32.67 18.17
C SER A 36 6.81 -32.06 17.60
N ASP A 37 5.72 -32.21 18.35
CA ASP A 37 4.41 -31.57 18.15
C ASP A 37 4.50 -30.05 18.37
N ASP A 38 5.53 -29.41 17.82
CA ASP A 38 5.90 -28.05 18.12
C ASP A 38 5.18 -27.10 17.14
N LYS A 39 3.84 -27.12 17.24
CA LYS A 39 2.97 -26.12 16.62
C LYS A 39 3.51 -24.72 16.98
N PRO A 40 3.52 -23.77 16.03
CA PRO A 40 3.87 -22.39 16.33
C PRO A 40 3.11 -21.94 17.58
N GLN A 41 3.82 -21.42 18.58
CA GLN A 41 3.19 -20.84 19.76
C GLN A 41 2.22 -19.76 19.26
N PRO A 42 0.91 -19.87 19.54
CA PRO A 42 -0.03 -18.84 19.10
C PRO A 42 0.41 -17.51 19.71
N GLN A 43 0.69 -16.51 18.86
CA GLN A 43 0.86 -15.15 19.38
C GLN A 43 -0.44 -14.75 20.10
N PRO A 44 -0.36 -14.02 21.22
CA PRO A 44 -1.55 -13.47 21.85
C PRO A 44 -2.31 -12.68 20.78
N LEU A 45 -3.55 -13.10 20.50
CA LEU A 45 -4.41 -12.36 19.58
C LEU A 45 -4.56 -10.93 20.14
N GLY A 46 -4.27 -9.94 19.30
CA GLY A 46 -4.61 -8.55 19.55
C GLY A 46 -6.13 -8.36 19.56
N GLU A 47 -6.59 -7.15 19.26
CA GLU A 47 -8.02 -6.88 19.19
C GLU A 47 -8.64 -7.62 17.99
N ILE A 48 -9.85 -8.17 18.17
CA ILE A 48 -10.66 -8.67 17.05
C ILE A 48 -11.65 -7.58 16.65
N LYS A 49 -11.36 -6.87 15.57
CA LYS A 49 -12.22 -5.85 14.98
C LYS A 49 -13.26 -6.52 14.09
N ARG A 50 -14.53 -6.14 14.24
CA ARG A 50 -15.64 -6.68 13.44
C ARG A 50 -16.34 -5.55 12.72
N ILE A 51 -16.40 -5.63 11.40
CA ILE A 51 -17.08 -4.63 10.56
C ILE A 51 -17.98 -5.33 9.53
N THR A 52 -18.97 -4.59 9.04
CA THR A 52 -19.72 -4.96 7.84
C THR A 52 -19.36 -3.98 6.74
N MET A 53 -19.13 -4.49 5.53
CA MET A 53 -18.81 -3.70 4.35
C MET A 53 -19.76 -4.09 3.23
N TYR A 54 -20.16 -3.13 2.42
CA TYR A 54 -21.10 -3.30 1.33
C TYR A 54 -20.40 -2.99 0.02
N ALA A 55 -20.50 -3.88 -0.97
CA ALA A 55 -20.13 -3.57 -2.35
C ALA A 55 -21.39 -3.13 -3.10
N GLU A 56 -21.40 -1.89 -3.59
CA GLU A 56 -22.60 -1.25 -4.14
C GLU A 56 -22.31 -0.52 -5.45
N ALA A 57 -23.30 -0.53 -6.35
CA ALA A 57 -23.27 0.25 -7.57
C ALA A 57 -23.65 1.71 -7.27
N MET A 58 -22.94 2.64 -7.88
CA MET A 58 -23.19 4.07 -7.78
C MET A 58 -24.02 4.56 -8.99
N PRO A 59 -24.76 5.68 -8.87
CA PRO A 59 -25.64 6.17 -9.94
C PRO A 59 -24.96 6.46 -11.27
N ASP A 60 -23.66 6.74 -11.26
CA ASP A 60 -22.83 7.04 -12.43
C ASP A 60 -22.22 5.77 -13.08
N GLY A 61 -22.60 4.57 -12.62
CA GLY A 61 -22.11 3.29 -13.12
C GLY A 61 -20.79 2.83 -12.49
N GLN A 62 -20.22 3.62 -11.59
CA GLN A 62 -19.10 3.21 -10.75
C GLN A 62 -19.53 2.21 -9.67
N LEU A 63 -18.57 1.62 -9.01
CA LEU A 63 -18.76 0.72 -7.88
C LEU A 63 -17.93 1.21 -6.71
N GLY A 64 -18.46 1.09 -5.49
CA GLY A 64 -17.72 1.45 -4.30
C GLY A 64 -17.95 0.49 -3.14
N TYR A 65 -17.00 0.48 -2.22
CA TYR A 65 -17.19 -0.12 -0.91
C TYR A 65 -17.71 0.92 0.07
N GLY A 66 -18.55 0.52 1.02
CA GLY A 66 -19.06 1.38 2.10
C GLY A 66 -19.24 0.62 3.41
N LEU A 67 -19.20 1.33 4.54
CA LEU A 67 -19.47 0.74 5.87
C LEU A 67 -20.96 0.76 6.25
N GLU A 68 -21.77 1.51 5.50
CA GLU A 68 -23.21 1.61 5.68
C GLU A 68 -23.90 1.38 4.32
N PRO A 69 -25.06 0.70 4.28
CA PRO A 69 -25.82 0.52 3.05
C PRO A 69 -26.18 1.86 2.40
N GLY A 70 -26.06 1.94 1.08
CA GLY A 70 -26.37 3.15 0.31
C GLY A 70 -25.35 4.29 0.47
N LYS A 71 -24.20 4.02 1.09
CA LYS A 71 -23.09 4.99 1.25
C LYS A 71 -21.75 4.45 0.74
N PRO A 72 -21.67 3.98 -0.52
CA PRO A 72 -20.38 3.62 -1.10
C PRO A 72 -19.50 4.86 -1.31
N SER A 73 -18.18 4.67 -1.23
CA SER A 73 -17.20 5.69 -1.58
C SER A 73 -16.10 5.13 -2.48
N ILE A 74 -15.45 6.02 -3.23
CA ILE A 74 -14.24 5.74 -4.00
C ILE A 74 -13.18 6.79 -3.62
N PRO A 75 -12.05 6.39 -3.02
CA PRO A 75 -11.73 5.05 -2.54
C PRO A 75 -12.72 4.59 -1.45
N GLY A 76 -12.77 3.28 -1.21
CA GLY A 76 -13.49 2.70 -0.07
C GLY A 76 -12.95 3.21 1.28
N PRO A 77 -13.63 2.88 2.38
CA PRO A 77 -13.25 3.32 3.72
C PRO A 77 -11.80 2.93 4.09
N LEU A 78 -11.00 3.88 4.56
CA LEU A 78 -9.67 3.57 5.10
C LEU A 78 -9.82 2.66 6.33
N LEU A 79 -9.19 1.48 6.27
CA LEU A 79 -9.17 0.53 7.37
C LEU A 79 -7.85 0.65 8.14
N GLU A 80 -7.90 0.48 9.46
CA GLU A 80 -6.70 0.59 10.30
C GLU A 80 -6.71 -0.45 11.45
N MET A 81 -5.59 -1.17 11.61
CA MET A 81 -5.37 -2.11 12.71
C MET A 81 -3.91 -2.07 13.18
N TYR A 82 -3.62 -2.69 14.32
CA TYR A 82 -2.25 -2.84 14.84
C TYR A 82 -1.72 -4.24 14.59
N GLU A 83 -0.39 -4.40 14.49
CA GLU A 83 0.25 -5.72 14.45
C GLU A 83 -0.21 -6.59 15.64
N GLY A 84 -0.75 -7.77 15.33
CA GLY A 84 -1.35 -8.71 16.28
C GLY A 84 -2.89 -8.71 16.24
N ASP A 85 -3.53 -7.63 15.77
CA ASP A 85 -4.98 -7.56 15.62
C ASP A 85 -5.48 -8.50 14.51
N SER A 86 -6.77 -8.81 14.57
CA SER A 86 -7.50 -9.45 13.48
C SER A 86 -8.72 -8.62 13.09
N MET A 87 -9.04 -8.57 11.80
CA MET A 87 -10.21 -7.89 11.26
C MET A 87 -11.14 -8.90 10.59
N MET A 88 -12.36 -9.02 11.10
CA MET A 88 -13.43 -9.83 10.52
C MET A 88 -14.40 -8.93 9.78
N ILE A 89 -14.44 -9.05 8.46
CA ILE A 89 -15.19 -8.19 7.56
C ILE A 89 -16.32 -8.98 6.93
N LYS A 90 -17.57 -8.73 7.34
CA LYS A 90 -18.72 -9.26 6.63
C LYS A 90 -18.95 -8.42 5.37
N LEU A 91 -18.52 -8.91 4.22
CA LEU A 91 -18.87 -8.32 2.93
C LEU A 91 -20.29 -8.73 2.55
N VAL A 92 -21.14 -7.75 2.27
CA VAL A 92 -22.46 -7.92 1.66
C VAL A 92 -22.36 -7.43 0.22
N ASN A 93 -22.62 -8.33 -0.73
CA ASN A 93 -22.59 -7.99 -2.15
C ASN A 93 -23.98 -7.56 -2.62
N ASN A 94 -24.19 -6.25 -2.74
CA ASN A 94 -25.43 -5.66 -3.24
C ASN A 94 -25.41 -5.46 -4.76
N LEU A 95 -24.39 -5.95 -5.46
CA LEU A 95 -24.30 -5.91 -6.92
C LEU A 95 -25.12 -7.05 -7.55
N ASP A 96 -25.38 -6.92 -8.85
CA ASP A 96 -26.00 -7.94 -9.70
C ASP A 96 -24.99 -8.94 -10.30
N VAL A 97 -23.71 -8.77 -9.97
CA VAL A 97 -22.58 -9.63 -10.38
C VAL A 97 -21.82 -10.15 -9.17
N GLU A 98 -21.05 -11.23 -9.35
CA GLU A 98 -20.13 -11.71 -8.32
C GLU A 98 -19.07 -10.63 -8.02
N ALA A 99 -18.78 -10.43 -6.74
CA ALA A 99 -17.78 -9.50 -6.25
C ALA A 99 -17.02 -10.10 -5.07
N SER A 100 -15.86 -9.57 -4.76
CA SER A 100 -15.03 -10.10 -3.67
C SER A 100 -14.33 -9.01 -2.88
N LEU A 101 -13.47 -9.43 -1.95
CA LEU A 101 -12.59 -8.56 -1.19
C LEU A 101 -11.26 -9.30 -0.99
N HIS A 102 -10.23 -8.85 -1.71
CA HIS A 102 -8.85 -9.32 -1.61
C HIS A 102 -8.02 -8.23 -0.90
N VAL A 103 -6.98 -8.63 -0.16
CA VAL A 103 -6.16 -7.69 0.62
C VAL A 103 -4.67 -7.99 0.45
N HIS A 104 -3.87 -6.93 0.49
CA HIS A 104 -2.41 -7.00 0.41
C HIS A 104 -1.75 -6.98 1.79
N GLY A 105 -0.62 -7.67 1.92
CA GLY A 105 0.34 -7.52 3.02
C GLY A 105 -0.02 -8.11 4.39
N VAL A 106 -1.26 -8.54 4.59
CA VAL A 106 -1.75 -9.14 5.84
C VAL A 106 -1.96 -10.65 5.72
N ASP A 107 -2.11 -11.33 6.85
CA ASP A 107 -2.20 -12.78 6.87
C ASP A 107 -3.65 -13.24 6.69
N TYR A 108 -3.91 -14.08 5.70
CA TYR A 108 -5.21 -14.74 5.48
C TYR A 108 -4.97 -16.15 4.93
N ASP A 109 -5.95 -17.03 5.13
CA ASP A 109 -5.95 -18.35 4.49
C ASP A 109 -6.67 -18.32 3.14
N ILE A 110 -6.65 -19.44 2.43
CA ILE A 110 -7.18 -19.54 1.07
C ILE A 110 -8.70 -19.31 0.97
N ASP A 111 -9.46 -19.53 2.06
CA ASP A 111 -10.90 -19.30 2.10
C ASP A 111 -11.25 -17.81 2.21
N ASN A 112 -10.24 -16.99 2.52
CA ASN A 112 -10.29 -15.54 2.72
C ASN A 112 -9.51 -14.76 1.63
N ASP A 113 -9.07 -15.42 0.57
CA ASP A 113 -8.30 -14.84 -0.53
C ASP A 113 -9.11 -13.87 -1.41
N GLY A 114 -10.43 -14.07 -1.51
CA GLY A 114 -11.32 -13.23 -2.32
C GLY A 114 -11.22 -13.48 -3.82
N THR A 115 -10.78 -14.66 -4.27
CA THR A 115 -10.68 -14.99 -5.70
C THR A 115 -11.73 -16.02 -6.13
N PRO A 116 -12.23 -15.96 -7.39
CA PRO A 116 -13.10 -17.00 -7.91
C PRO A 116 -12.44 -18.39 -7.91
N MET A 117 -11.11 -18.45 -8.09
CA MET A 117 -10.34 -19.71 -8.12
C MET A 117 -10.41 -20.48 -6.81
N THR A 118 -10.46 -19.77 -5.68
CA THR A 118 -10.50 -20.36 -4.34
C THR A 118 -11.93 -20.47 -3.82
N ASN A 119 -12.94 -20.22 -4.66
CA ASN A 119 -14.35 -20.14 -4.29
C ASN A 119 -14.59 -19.19 -3.11
N SER A 120 -13.80 -18.12 -3.02
CA SER A 120 -13.86 -17.16 -1.91
C SER A 120 -14.51 -15.83 -2.30
N ALA A 121 -15.01 -15.69 -3.53
CA ALA A 121 -15.86 -14.58 -3.94
C ALA A 121 -17.29 -14.67 -3.34
N VAL A 122 -18.09 -13.62 -3.53
CA VAL A 122 -19.45 -13.48 -2.98
C VAL A 122 -20.46 -13.34 -4.13
N PRO A 123 -21.44 -14.26 -4.25
CA PRO A 123 -22.44 -14.18 -5.31
C PRO A 123 -23.35 -12.95 -5.16
N PRO A 124 -24.06 -12.53 -6.22
CA PRO A 124 -25.04 -11.44 -6.16
C PRO A 124 -26.04 -11.61 -5.02
N GLY A 125 -26.26 -10.56 -4.23
CA GLY A 125 -27.14 -10.58 -3.04
C GLY A 125 -26.63 -11.42 -1.87
N GLY A 126 -25.44 -12.03 -1.99
CA GLY A 126 -24.83 -12.88 -0.97
C GLY A 126 -24.05 -12.10 0.08
N SER A 127 -23.53 -12.83 1.08
CA SER A 127 -22.55 -12.28 2.01
C SER A 127 -21.54 -13.33 2.45
N ARG A 128 -20.33 -12.89 2.77
CA ARG A 128 -19.22 -13.71 3.31
C ARG A 128 -18.50 -12.92 4.40
N THR A 129 -17.97 -13.61 5.41
CA THR A 129 -17.04 -12.99 6.36
C THR A 129 -15.61 -13.32 5.96
N TYR A 130 -14.83 -12.30 5.60
CA TYR A 130 -13.39 -12.38 5.42
C TYR A 130 -12.69 -12.18 6.75
N VAL A 131 -11.61 -12.90 7.00
CA VAL A 131 -10.81 -12.83 8.22
C VAL A 131 -9.37 -12.51 7.84
N TRP A 132 -8.91 -11.33 8.26
CA TRP A 132 -7.54 -10.87 8.08
C TRP A 132 -6.85 -10.83 9.44
N HIS A 133 -5.67 -11.41 9.52
CA HIS A 133 -4.82 -11.38 10.68
C HIS A 133 -3.59 -10.51 10.43
N SER A 134 -2.97 -10.07 11.51
CA SER A 134 -1.66 -9.44 11.47
C SER A 134 -0.79 -10.00 12.57
N HIS A 135 0.53 -9.91 12.40
CA HIS A 135 1.49 -10.37 13.39
C HIS A 135 2.60 -9.36 13.63
N THR A 136 3.17 -9.44 14.83
CA THR A 136 4.36 -8.65 15.18
C THR A 136 5.61 -9.24 14.55
N ALA A 137 6.58 -8.38 14.23
CA ALA A 137 7.89 -8.82 13.79
C ALA A 137 8.57 -9.68 14.88
N GLY A 138 9.35 -10.68 14.47
CA GLY A 138 9.97 -11.62 15.40
C GLY A 138 11.20 -12.31 14.85
N THR A 139 11.83 -13.15 15.66
CA THR A 139 12.93 -14.03 15.23
C THR A 139 12.38 -15.45 15.09
N ARG A 140 12.57 -16.06 13.91
CA ARG A 140 12.18 -17.45 13.65
C ARG A 140 13.10 -18.42 14.38
N ARG A 141 12.67 -19.69 14.47
CA ARG A 141 13.47 -20.77 15.08
C ARG A 141 14.84 -20.96 14.43
N ASP A 142 14.96 -20.67 13.14
CA ASP A 142 16.23 -20.75 12.39
C ASP A 142 17.12 -19.49 12.53
N GLY A 143 16.72 -18.53 13.36
CA GLY A 143 17.44 -17.28 13.59
C GLY A 143 17.17 -16.18 12.57
N THR A 144 16.37 -16.42 11.53
CA THR A 144 15.99 -15.38 10.57
C THR A 144 14.96 -14.41 11.13
N ILE A 145 14.91 -13.18 10.60
CA ILE A 145 13.89 -12.20 10.97
C ILE A 145 12.60 -12.46 10.21
N GLN A 146 11.50 -12.62 10.95
CA GLN A 146 10.15 -12.55 10.43
C GLN A 146 9.72 -11.08 10.42
N PRO A 147 9.48 -10.48 9.24
CA PRO A 147 8.89 -9.15 9.18
C PRO A 147 7.48 -9.22 9.76
N GLY A 148 7.08 -8.19 10.51
CA GLY A 148 5.70 -8.05 10.94
C GLY A 148 4.85 -7.39 9.86
N SER A 149 3.54 -7.40 10.05
CA SER A 149 2.57 -6.92 9.05
C SER A 149 2.49 -5.40 8.90
N ALA A 150 3.19 -4.60 9.72
CA ALA A 150 3.05 -3.15 9.68
C ALA A 150 3.49 -2.55 8.34
N GLY A 151 2.62 -1.71 7.75
CA GLY A 151 2.82 -1.11 6.44
C GLY A 151 1.57 -0.38 5.92
N TYR A 152 1.73 0.21 4.74
CA TYR A 152 0.66 0.81 3.96
C TYR A 152 0.24 -0.18 2.88
N TRP A 153 -0.95 -0.73 3.02
CA TRP A 153 -1.54 -1.76 2.19
C TRP A 153 -2.85 -1.27 1.56
N HIS A 154 -3.47 -2.13 0.78
CA HIS A 154 -4.76 -1.87 0.18
C HIS A 154 -5.58 -3.15 0.07
N TYR A 155 -6.87 -2.97 -0.16
CA TYR A 155 -7.81 -4.03 -0.48
C TYR A 155 -8.57 -3.67 -1.74
N HIS A 156 -8.98 -4.67 -2.51
CA HIS A 156 -9.69 -4.48 -3.77
C HIS A 156 -10.51 -5.70 -4.18
N ASP A 157 -11.37 -5.53 -5.18
CA ASP A 157 -12.10 -6.63 -5.80
C ASP A 157 -11.19 -7.50 -6.68
N HIS A 158 -11.49 -8.78 -6.76
CA HIS A 158 -10.79 -9.76 -7.60
C HIS A 158 -11.76 -10.66 -8.41
N ALA A 159 -13.01 -10.24 -8.61
CA ALA A 159 -14.04 -11.05 -9.28
C ALA A 159 -14.81 -10.31 -10.38
N VAL A 160 -15.02 -9.01 -10.24
CA VAL A 160 -15.85 -8.21 -11.14
C VAL A 160 -15.14 -7.99 -12.49
N GLY A 161 -15.82 -8.39 -13.56
CA GLY A 161 -15.39 -8.18 -14.95
C GLY A 161 -14.37 -9.20 -15.46
N THR A 162 -13.33 -9.49 -14.70
CA THR A 162 -12.36 -10.57 -14.97
C THR A 162 -12.05 -11.34 -13.69
N PRO A 163 -11.48 -12.56 -13.78
CA PRO A 163 -11.01 -13.28 -12.59
C PRO A 163 -9.89 -12.60 -11.80
N HIS A 164 -9.42 -11.43 -12.25
CA HIS A 164 -8.44 -10.57 -11.57
C HIS A 164 -9.04 -9.22 -11.13
N GLY A 165 -10.37 -9.08 -11.16
CA GLY A 165 -11.07 -7.88 -10.68
C GLY A 165 -10.86 -6.63 -11.54
N THR A 166 -10.37 -6.75 -12.78
CA THR A 166 -10.09 -5.58 -13.65
C THR A 166 -11.31 -4.66 -13.80
N GLY A 167 -12.53 -5.22 -13.86
CA GLY A 167 -13.76 -4.45 -13.94
C GLY A 167 -14.19 -3.83 -12.61
N GLY A 168 -13.87 -4.45 -11.49
CA GLY A 168 -14.14 -3.93 -10.14
C GLY A 168 -13.21 -2.77 -9.80
N VAL A 169 -11.90 -3.01 -9.90
CA VAL A 169 -10.85 -2.01 -9.62
C VAL A 169 -11.03 -0.76 -10.48
N ARG A 170 -11.17 -0.91 -11.81
CA ARG A 170 -11.38 0.23 -12.71
C ARG A 170 -12.62 1.06 -12.35
N ARG A 171 -13.65 0.44 -11.77
CA ARG A 171 -14.89 1.12 -11.38
C ARG A 171 -14.90 1.63 -9.94
N GLY A 172 -13.88 1.37 -9.13
CA GLY A 172 -13.78 1.95 -7.79
C GLY A 172 -13.79 0.97 -6.61
N LEU A 173 -13.86 -0.35 -6.85
CA LEU A 173 -13.76 -1.35 -5.77
C LEU A 173 -12.30 -1.51 -5.30
N TYR A 174 -11.80 -0.49 -4.61
CA TYR A 174 -10.50 -0.47 -3.93
C TYR A 174 -10.55 0.45 -2.70
N GLY A 175 -9.67 0.22 -1.72
CA GLY A 175 -9.52 1.08 -0.55
C GLY A 175 -8.22 0.82 0.20
N GLY A 176 -7.85 1.74 1.10
CA GLY A 176 -6.60 1.66 1.85
C GLY A 176 -6.70 0.82 3.13
N LEU A 177 -5.60 0.16 3.50
CA LEU A 177 -5.42 -0.49 4.78
C LEU A 177 -4.09 -0.06 5.41
N ILE A 178 -4.12 0.41 6.65
CA ILE A 178 -2.91 0.67 7.44
C ILE A 178 -2.80 -0.39 8.54
N VAL A 179 -1.64 -1.03 8.61
CA VAL A 179 -1.27 -1.83 9.78
C VAL A 179 -0.17 -1.09 10.53
N ARG A 180 -0.47 -0.68 11.76
CA ARG A 180 0.48 0.07 12.60
C ARG A 180 1.31 -0.85 13.47
N ARG A 181 2.58 -0.51 13.64
CA ARG A 181 3.41 -1.07 14.71
C ARG A 181 3.22 -0.26 15.97
N LYS A 182 3.21 -0.91 17.14
CA LYS A 182 3.18 -0.20 18.43
C LYS A 182 4.34 0.80 18.50
N GLY A 183 4.01 2.07 18.73
CA GLY A 183 4.98 3.17 18.78
C GLY A 183 5.12 3.97 17.48
N ASP A 184 4.47 3.54 16.39
CA ASP A 184 4.35 4.36 15.18
C ASP A 184 3.69 5.70 15.51
N LYS A 185 4.14 6.77 14.85
CA LYS A 185 3.54 8.10 15.01
C LYS A 185 2.17 8.14 14.34
N LEU A 186 1.20 8.74 15.01
CA LEU A 186 -0.13 8.93 14.47
C LEU A 186 -0.25 10.33 13.85
N PRO A 187 -0.98 10.47 12.73
CA PRO A 187 -1.22 11.76 12.10
C PRO A 187 -2.44 12.48 12.67
N ASP A 188 -2.54 13.77 12.38
CA ASP A 188 -3.73 14.59 12.59
C ASP A 188 -4.72 14.44 11.42
N LYS A 189 -4.21 14.19 10.21
CA LYS A 189 -4.99 14.06 8.97
C LYS A 189 -4.47 12.92 8.10
N GLN A 190 -5.38 12.21 7.44
CA GLN A 190 -5.07 11.14 6.50
C GLN A 190 -5.69 11.43 5.15
N PHE A 191 -4.91 11.24 4.08
CA PHE A 191 -5.33 11.45 2.70
C PHE A 191 -5.05 10.17 1.90
N VAL A 192 -6.09 9.59 1.30
CA VAL A 192 -5.95 8.42 0.42
C VAL A 192 -5.96 8.89 -1.02
N ILE A 193 -4.87 8.59 -1.73
CA ILE A 193 -4.64 8.99 -3.12
C ILE A 193 -4.38 7.74 -3.94
N VAL A 194 -5.30 7.43 -4.85
CA VAL A 194 -5.22 6.26 -5.71
C VAL A 194 -5.09 6.71 -7.15
N PHE A 195 -3.96 6.40 -7.78
CA PHE A 195 -3.84 6.53 -9.24
C PHE A 195 -4.44 5.27 -9.87
N ASN A 196 -5.64 5.39 -10.41
CA ASN A 196 -6.33 4.29 -11.08
C ASN A 196 -6.48 4.63 -12.55
N ASP A 197 -5.71 3.94 -13.40
CA ASP A 197 -5.47 4.38 -14.77
C ASP A 197 -5.10 5.88 -14.81
N ASN A 198 -5.70 6.67 -15.71
CA ASN A 198 -5.45 8.11 -15.83
C ASN A 198 -6.34 8.98 -14.92
N THR A 199 -6.77 8.45 -13.78
CA THR A 199 -7.62 9.18 -12.81
C THR A 199 -7.00 9.17 -11.42
N ILE A 200 -7.37 10.15 -10.59
CA ILE A 200 -7.08 10.13 -9.15
C ILE A 200 -8.39 9.85 -8.42
N ASN A 201 -8.46 8.76 -7.66
CA ASN A 201 -9.67 8.33 -6.95
C ASN A 201 -10.91 8.22 -7.86
N ASN A 202 -10.72 7.80 -9.11
CA ASN A 202 -11.73 7.80 -10.17
C ASN A 202 -12.36 9.17 -10.51
N ILE A 203 -11.77 10.27 -10.05
CA ILE A 203 -12.17 11.61 -10.44
C ILE A 203 -11.57 11.93 -11.80
N THR A 204 -12.42 12.34 -12.74
CA THR A 204 -11.99 12.85 -14.04
C THR A 204 -11.62 14.33 -13.94
N GLY A 205 -10.48 14.73 -14.52
CA GLY A 205 -9.96 16.09 -14.39
C GLY A 205 -9.16 16.29 -13.11
N HIS A 206 -9.10 17.52 -12.61
CA HIS A 206 -8.30 17.86 -11.44
C HIS A 206 -8.97 17.53 -10.11
N GLY A 207 -8.17 17.16 -9.13
CA GLY A 207 -8.56 16.81 -7.77
C GLY A 207 -8.28 15.34 -7.43
N PRO A 208 -8.68 14.89 -6.22
CA PRO A 208 -9.30 15.68 -5.17
C PRO A 208 -8.35 16.72 -4.56
N ASP A 209 -8.90 17.81 -4.03
CA ASP A 209 -8.13 18.73 -3.21
C ASP A 209 -8.23 18.32 -1.73
N PHE A 210 -7.12 18.44 -1.00
CA PHE A 210 -7.03 18.19 0.43
C PHE A 210 -6.69 19.48 1.17
N THR A 211 -7.14 19.60 2.42
CA THR A 211 -6.86 20.77 3.26
C THR A 211 -6.16 20.36 4.55
N ALA A 212 -5.09 21.07 4.86
CA ALA A 212 -4.36 20.99 6.13
C ALA A 212 -4.12 22.39 6.70
N THR A 213 -3.89 22.49 8.00
CA THR A 213 -3.40 23.71 8.64
C THR A 213 -1.89 23.63 8.77
N LEU A 214 -1.19 24.75 8.69
CA LEU A 214 0.24 24.85 8.92
C LEU A 214 0.61 24.15 10.23
N GLY A 215 1.54 23.19 10.16
CA GLY A 215 2.00 22.41 11.29
C GLY A 215 1.24 21.10 11.55
N ASP A 216 0.11 20.85 10.87
CA ASP A 216 -0.59 19.56 10.97
C ASP A 216 0.36 18.42 10.52
N ARG A 217 0.35 17.32 11.27
CA ARG A 217 0.96 16.06 10.82
C ARG A 217 0.00 15.36 9.88
N CYS A 218 0.32 15.37 8.60
CA CYS A 218 -0.47 14.73 7.57
C CYS A 218 0.14 13.38 7.20
N GLU A 219 -0.72 12.41 6.88
CA GLU A 219 -0.35 11.10 6.36
C GLU A 219 -0.98 10.91 4.98
N VAL A 220 -0.15 10.54 4.00
CA VAL A 220 -0.61 10.15 2.66
C VAL A 220 -0.52 8.64 2.54
N ILE A 221 -1.60 8.05 2.04
CA ILE A 221 -1.70 6.65 1.65
C ILE A 221 -1.83 6.65 0.12
N MET A 222 -0.75 6.26 -0.56
CA MET A 222 -0.66 6.28 -2.01
C MET A 222 -0.75 4.86 -2.56
N ILE A 223 -1.71 4.63 -3.47
CA ILE A 223 -1.97 3.32 -4.10
C ILE A 223 -2.04 3.52 -5.60
N THR A 224 -1.60 2.52 -6.37
CA THR A 224 -1.68 2.55 -7.83
C THR A 224 -2.40 1.31 -8.36
N HIS A 225 -3.31 1.50 -9.32
CA HIS A 225 -4.11 0.48 -9.96
C HIS A 225 -4.25 0.74 -11.48
N GLY A 226 -4.78 -0.24 -12.20
CA GLY A 226 -5.04 -0.15 -13.62
C GLY A 226 -3.89 -0.65 -14.47
N GLU A 227 -3.63 0.02 -15.60
CA GLU A 227 -2.73 -0.48 -16.65
C GLU A 227 -1.41 0.32 -16.75
N PHE A 228 -1.32 1.48 -16.11
CA PHE A 228 -0.22 2.42 -16.31
C PHE A 228 0.75 2.46 -15.13
N TYR A 229 2.02 2.74 -15.44
CA TYR A 229 2.95 3.24 -14.43
C TYR A 229 2.77 4.74 -14.27
N HIS A 230 3.09 5.25 -13.08
CA HIS A 230 3.00 6.64 -12.71
C HIS A 230 4.22 7.07 -11.92
N THR A 231 4.39 8.37 -11.71
CA THR A 231 5.34 8.93 -10.74
C THR A 231 4.62 9.90 -9.83
N PHE A 232 4.35 9.55 -8.58
CA PHE A 232 3.69 10.43 -7.62
C PHE A 232 4.67 11.51 -7.14
N HIS A 233 4.30 12.78 -7.30
CA HIS A 233 5.07 13.94 -6.85
C HIS A 233 4.24 14.89 -6.01
N MET A 234 4.85 15.50 -4.99
CA MET A 234 4.20 16.52 -4.13
C MET A 234 5.10 17.74 -3.94
N HIS A 235 4.58 18.92 -4.27
CA HIS A 235 5.32 20.18 -4.21
C HIS A 235 5.55 20.60 -2.76
N GLY A 236 6.73 21.18 -2.49
CA GLY A 236 7.07 21.79 -1.20
C GLY A 236 7.31 20.82 -0.04
N HIS A 237 7.08 19.52 -0.24
CA HIS A 237 7.16 18.49 0.79
C HIS A 237 8.01 17.31 0.30
N ARG A 238 8.55 16.53 1.24
CA ARG A 238 9.42 15.38 0.97
C ARG A 238 9.26 14.34 2.07
N TRP A 239 9.64 13.11 1.80
CA TRP A 239 9.55 11.99 2.74
C TRP A 239 10.72 11.01 2.54
N ALA A 240 10.93 10.11 3.51
CA ALA A 240 11.92 9.04 3.38
C ALA A 240 11.33 7.84 2.62
N ASP A 241 12.05 7.26 1.67
CA ASP A 241 11.59 6.07 0.93
C ASP A 241 11.75 4.76 1.74
N ASN A 242 11.03 4.66 2.85
CA ASN A 242 10.97 3.50 3.72
C ASN A 242 9.52 3.22 4.20
N ARG A 243 9.35 2.21 5.07
CA ARG A 243 8.05 1.77 5.59
C ARG A 243 7.15 2.90 6.10
N THR A 244 7.68 3.89 6.80
CA THR A 244 6.89 4.93 7.49
C THR A 244 6.91 6.27 6.78
N GLY A 245 7.70 6.42 5.71
CA GLY A 245 7.94 7.74 5.12
C GLY A 245 8.82 8.66 5.96
N MET A 246 9.42 8.16 7.04
CA MET A 246 10.14 8.96 8.05
C MET A 246 11.46 8.29 8.38
N LEU A 247 12.54 9.06 8.49
CA LEU A 247 13.81 8.56 8.99
C LEU A 247 13.70 8.16 10.46
N THR A 248 14.36 7.07 10.82
CA THR A 248 14.39 6.56 12.21
C THR A 248 15.43 7.27 13.08
N SER A 249 16.43 7.90 12.46
CA SER A 249 17.46 8.72 13.09
C SER A 249 18.11 9.65 12.05
N VAL A 250 18.97 10.57 12.48
CA VAL A 250 19.74 11.44 11.58
C VAL A 250 20.74 10.68 10.71
N ASP A 251 21.13 9.48 11.11
CA ASP A 251 22.08 8.60 10.42
C ASP A 251 21.37 7.51 9.58
N ASP A 252 20.04 7.55 9.50
CA ASP A 252 19.27 6.63 8.66
C ASP A 252 19.59 6.92 7.17
N PRO A 253 20.15 5.95 6.43
CA PRO A 253 20.64 6.18 5.07
C PRO A 253 19.52 6.16 4.01
N THR A 254 18.26 6.02 4.43
CA THR A 254 17.11 6.00 3.51
C THR A 254 17.08 7.28 2.66
N PRO A 255 16.96 7.19 1.33
CA PRO A 255 16.80 8.36 0.48
C PRO A 255 15.60 9.23 0.88
N ILE A 256 15.81 10.54 0.92
CA ILE A 256 14.72 11.53 1.01
C ILE A 256 14.30 11.89 -0.41
N ILE A 257 13.02 11.72 -0.70
CA ILE A 257 12.42 11.91 -2.02
C ILE A 257 11.18 12.79 -1.94
N ASP A 258 10.83 13.40 -3.06
CA ASP A 258 9.55 14.08 -3.30
C ASP A 258 8.81 13.53 -4.52
N ASN A 259 9.40 12.53 -5.19
CA ASN A 259 8.87 11.88 -6.37
C ASN A 259 9.16 10.38 -6.33
N LYS A 260 8.15 9.54 -6.57
CA LYS A 260 8.28 8.07 -6.55
C LYS A 260 7.55 7.43 -7.73
N ILE A 261 8.24 6.58 -8.49
CA ILE A 261 7.61 5.72 -9.50
C ILE A 261 6.75 4.65 -8.81
N CYS A 262 5.57 4.37 -9.35
CA CYS A 262 4.65 3.35 -8.86
C CYS A 262 3.86 2.74 -10.03
N GLY A 263 3.52 1.46 -9.92
CA GLY A 263 2.73 0.71 -10.89
C GLY A 263 1.56 -0.04 -10.27
N PRO A 264 0.76 -0.75 -11.08
CA PRO A 264 -0.45 -1.42 -10.59
C PRO A 264 -0.16 -2.43 -9.47
N GLY A 265 -0.85 -2.30 -8.35
CA GLY A 265 -0.68 -3.11 -7.15
C GLY A 265 0.28 -2.51 -6.11
N ASP A 266 1.06 -1.48 -6.46
CA ASP A 266 1.94 -0.80 -5.50
C ASP A 266 1.12 0.00 -4.48
N SER A 267 1.59 -0.04 -3.23
CA SER A 267 1.16 0.88 -2.18
C SER A 267 2.33 1.32 -1.31
N PHE A 268 2.31 2.60 -0.94
CA PHE A 268 3.23 3.18 0.03
C PHE A 268 2.54 4.31 0.78
N GLY A 269 3.17 4.79 1.84
CA GLY A 269 2.65 5.94 2.56
C GLY A 269 3.75 6.64 3.32
N PHE A 270 3.44 7.85 3.75
CA PHE A 270 4.37 8.71 4.44
C PHE A 270 3.66 9.75 5.26
N GLN A 271 4.38 10.28 6.27
CA GLN A 271 3.93 11.44 7.03
C GLN A 271 4.81 12.64 6.77
N PHE A 272 4.20 13.82 6.80
CA PHE A 272 4.89 15.10 6.68
C PHE A 272 4.23 16.15 7.58
N ILE A 273 4.95 17.21 7.89
CA ILE A 273 4.41 18.38 8.59
C ILE A 273 3.98 19.41 7.53
N ALA A 274 2.70 19.76 7.53
CA ALA A 274 2.11 20.64 6.51
C ALA A 274 2.77 22.02 6.53
N GLY A 275 3.38 22.40 5.39
CA GLY A 275 4.06 23.67 5.22
C GLY A 275 5.35 23.83 6.05
N GLU A 276 5.96 22.74 6.52
CA GLU A 276 7.24 22.79 7.23
C GLU A 276 8.32 23.44 6.37
N LEU A 277 8.90 24.54 6.87
CA LEU A 277 9.89 25.39 6.20
C LEU A 277 9.43 26.08 4.90
N VAL A 278 8.23 25.79 4.39
CA VAL A 278 7.72 26.35 3.12
C VAL A 278 6.46 27.22 3.30
N GLY A 279 5.79 27.13 4.44
CA GLY A 279 4.63 27.96 4.79
C GLY A 279 3.30 27.49 4.19
N SER A 280 2.24 28.28 4.46
CA SER A 280 0.91 28.07 3.89
C SER A 280 0.93 28.28 2.37
N GLY A 281 0.08 27.59 1.62
CA GLY A 281 0.03 27.70 0.17
C GLY A 281 -0.89 26.67 -0.47
N ARG A 282 -1.08 26.79 -1.79
CA ARG A 282 -1.77 25.79 -2.62
C ARG A 282 -0.69 24.92 -3.29
N TRP A 283 -0.29 23.86 -2.63
CA TRP A 283 0.79 22.99 -3.08
C TRP A 283 0.25 21.90 -3.99
N MET A 284 0.75 21.79 -5.21
CA MET A 284 0.30 20.73 -6.12
C MET A 284 0.81 19.36 -5.68
N TYR A 285 -0.01 18.34 -5.88
CA TYR A 285 0.47 16.97 -6.03
C TYR A 285 -0.04 16.45 -7.37
N HIS A 286 0.78 15.67 -8.08
CA HIS A 286 0.41 15.19 -9.41
C HIS A 286 1.21 13.96 -9.82
N CYS A 287 0.74 13.29 -10.87
CA CYS A 287 1.57 12.38 -11.62
C CYS A 287 2.64 13.20 -12.37
N HIS A 288 3.91 12.82 -12.30
CA HIS A 288 5.01 13.52 -12.99
C HIS A 288 5.34 12.94 -14.38
N VAL A 289 4.55 11.96 -14.85
CA VAL A 289 4.51 11.66 -16.29
C VAL A 289 3.82 12.83 -16.97
N GLN A 290 4.54 13.58 -17.80
CA GLN A 290 4.08 14.88 -18.32
C GLN A 290 2.68 14.83 -18.93
N SER A 291 2.41 13.87 -19.80
CA SER A 291 1.09 13.72 -20.43
C SER A 291 -0.01 13.42 -19.43
N HIS A 292 0.26 12.65 -18.38
CA HIS A 292 -0.72 12.32 -17.34
C HIS A 292 -1.09 13.58 -16.54
N ALA A 293 -0.11 14.42 -16.21
CA ALA A 293 -0.32 15.71 -15.57
C ALA A 293 -1.19 16.64 -16.45
N ASP A 294 -0.81 16.80 -17.71
CA ASP A 294 -1.51 17.66 -18.68
C ASP A 294 -2.96 17.19 -18.92
N MET A 295 -3.21 15.88 -18.81
CA MET A 295 -4.55 15.28 -18.92
C MET A 295 -5.37 15.33 -17.63
N GLY A 296 -4.82 15.88 -16.55
CA GLY A 296 -5.57 16.22 -15.34
C GLY A 296 -5.21 15.46 -14.08
N MET A 297 -4.23 14.54 -14.10
CA MET A 297 -3.78 13.81 -12.89
C MET A 297 -3.01 14.72 -11.93
N ALA A 298 -3.70 15.68 -11.34
CA ALA A 298 -3.20 16.67 -10.40
C ALA A 298 -4.30 17.10 -9.44
N GLY A 299 -3.95 17.31 -8.18
CA GLY A 299 -4.79 17.94 -7.17
C GLY A 299 -3.98 18.90 -6.32
N LEU A 300 -4.64 19.57 -5.37
CA LEU A 300 -3.99 20.50 -4.46
C LEU A 300 -4.03 20.02 -3.02
N LEU A 301 -2.89 20.16 -2.33
CA LEU A 301 -2.82 20.27 -0.88
C LEU A 301 -2.89 21.76 -0.52
N VAL A 302 -4.04 22.20 -0.03
CA VAL A 302 -4.28 23.54 0.46
C VAL A 302 -3.85 23.61 1.93
N VAL A 303 -2.66 24.17 2.18
CA VAL A 303 -2.16 24.44 3.54
C VAL A 303 -2.58 25.83 3.96
N THR A 304 -3.45 25.93 4.96
CA THR A 304 -3.94 27.20 5.52
C THR A 304 -3.06 27.66 6.68
N ASN A 305 -3.04 28.96 6.95
CA ASN A 305 -2.61 29.52 8.23
C ASN A 305 -3.66 29.19 9.31
N PRO A 306 -3.31 29.29 10.61
CA PRO A 306 -4.25 29.03 11.71
C PRO A 306 -5.55 29.87 11.68
N ASN A 307 -5.52 31.05 11.04
CA ASN A 307 -6.68 31.92 10.85
C ASN A 307 -7.54 31.56 9.61
N GLY A 308 -7.24 30.44 8.93
CA GLY A 308 -7.93 29.97 7.72
C GLY A 308 -7.48 30.61 6.41
N THR A 309 -6.59 31.61 6.42
CA THR A 309 -6.06 32.23 5.19
C THR A 309 -5.03 31.34 4.50
N VAL A 310 -4.82 31.51 3.20
CA VAL A 310 -3.75 30.82 2.45
C VAL A 310 -2.83 31.87 1.87
N ALA A 311 -1.52 31.77 2.11
CA ALA A 311 -0.56 32.68 1.47
C ALA A 311 -0.51 32.43 -0.04
N GLY A 312 -0.29 33.49 -0.82
CA GLY A 312 -0.25 33.39 -2.27
C GLY A 312 -1.63 33.28 -2.92
N THR A 313 -2.66 33.99 -2.41
CA THR A 313 -3.73 34.44 -3.32
C THR A 313 -3.04 35.25 -4.41
N HIS A 314 -2.73 34.60 -5.53
CA HIS A 314 -2.26 35.28 -6.71
C HIS A 314 -3.32 36.32 -7.02
N ASN A 315 -2.97 37.58 -6.80
CA ASN A 315 -3.81 38.69 -7.18
C ASN A 315 -4.04 38.51 -8.68
N ALA A 316 -5.25 38.12 -9.09
CA ALA A 316 -5.56 37.85 -10.49
C ALA A 316 -5.22 39.06 -11.39
N ASP A 317 -5.19 40.25 -10.78
CA ASP A 317 -4.77 41.51 -11.39
C ASP A 317 -3.27 41.57 -11.77
N ALA A 318 -2.40 40.84 -11.06
CA ALA A 318 -0.96 40.81 -11.36
C ALA A 318 -0.62 40.02 -12.63
N MET A 319 -1.44 39.03 -13.04
CA MET A 319 -1.26 38.31 -14.31
C MET A 319 -1.80 39.08 -15.53
N LYS A 320 -2.66 40.08 -15.32
CA LYS A 320 -3.11 40.99 -16.40
C LYS A 320 -1.95 41.85 -16.90
N ALA A 321 -1.11 42.35 -15.99
CA ALA A 321 0.04 43.19 -16.32
C ALA A 321 1.10 42.50 -17.19
N THR A 322 1.19 41.16 -17.15
CA THR A 322 2.10 40.37 -18.01
C THR A 322 1.50 39.97 -19.36
N ARG A 323 0.17 40.06 -19.56
CA ARG A 323 -0.47 39.84 -20.87
C ARG A 323 -0.48 41.11 -21.74
N ASP A 324 -0.38 42.29 -21.12
CA ASP A 324 -0.41 43.58 -21.80
C ASP A 324 0.99 44.17 -22.07
N ALA A 325 2.07 43.40 -21.81
CA ALA A 325 3.41 43.79 -22.22
C ALA A 325 3.54 43.69 -23.75
N PRO A 326 4.02 44.74 -24.45
CA PRO A 326 4.09 44.75 -25.90
C PRO A 326 5.05 43.66 -26.39
N ALA A 327 4.60 42.87 -27.37
CA ALA A 327 5.43 41.89 -28.05
C ALA A 327 6.63 42.61 -28.68
N HIS A 328 7.84 42.30 -28.20
CA HIS A 328 9.06 42.75 -28.84
C HIS A 328 9.18 42.08 -30.22
N GLY A 329 9.03 42.91 -31.26
CA GLY A 329 9.90 42.96 -32.43
C GLY A 329 10.00 41.71 -33.30
N SER A 330 9.40 41.80 -34.49
CA SER A 330 9.62 40.97 -35.67
C SER A 330 11.10 40.63 -35.91
N HIS A 331 11.37 39.34 -36.14
CA HIS A 331 12.54 38.92 -36.92
C HIS A 331 12.21 39.07 -38.41
N ASP A 332 12.68 40.17 -39.01
CA ASP A 332 12.80 40.29 -40.45
C ASP A 332 14.06 39.56 -40.93
N THR A 333 13.87 38.76 -41.96
CA THR A 333 14.88 38.07 -42.74
C THR A 333 15.72 39.03 -43.58
N ASN A 334 17.03 38.80 -43.61
CA ASN A 334 17.85 38.96 -44.81
C ASN A 334 19.01 37.95 -44.77
#